data_AF-A0A2R4VTB0-F1
#
_entry.id   AF-A0A2R4VTB0-F1
#
_cell.length_a   1.000
_cell.length_b   1.000
_cell.length_c   1.000
_cell.angle_alpha   90.00
_cell.angle_beta   90.00
_cell.angle_gamma   90.00
#
_symmetry.space_group_name_H-M   'P 1'
#
loop_
_entity.id
_entity.type
_entity.pdbx_description
1 polymer ?
#
loop_
_entity_poly.entity_id
_entity_poly.type
_entity_poly.pdbx_seq_one_letter_code
_entity_poly.pdbx_strand_id
1 'polypeptide(L)' 'MIGATVREVGRGVGMFSVSQDEAAAIQRAFHESGEWAAVVELRRHFPIQDNVNALNAVRAIVRWARPPHAAPADTPV' A
#
# COMPACT_ATOMS: atom_id res chain seq x y z
N MET A 1 0.55 23.75 13.36
CA MET A 1 0.70 23.90 11.89
C MET A 1 0.60 22.52 11.27
N ILE A 2 -0.53 22.18 10.68
CA ILE A 2 -0.75 20.90 9.99
C ILE A 2 -0.22 21.04 8.55
N GLY A 3 0.99 20.57 8.31
CA GLY A 3 1.58 20.47 6.98
C GLY A 3 0.97 19.30 6.22
N ALA A 4 -0.24 19.48 5.69
CA ALA A 4 -0.77 18.58 4.67
C ALA A 4 0.00 18.89 3.37
N THR A 5 1.06 18.14 3.11
CA THR A 5 1.78 18.18 1.84
C THR A 5 0.83 17.63 0.78
N VAL A 6 0.07 18.53 0.14
CA VAL A 6 -0.73 18.20 -1.05
C VAL A 6 0.25 17.78 -2.13
N ARG A 7 0.32 16.48 -2.41
CA ARG A 7 1.19 15.94 -3.46
C ARG A 7 0.52 16.18 -4.80
N GLU A 8 1.19 16.94 -5.65
CA GLU A 8 0.79 17.16 -7.04
C GLU A 8 0.86 15.83 -7.80
N VAL A 9 -0.29 15.36 -8.29
CA VAL A 9 -0.40 14.13 -9.08
C VAL A 9 -0.10 14.49 -10.54
N GLY A 10 1.14 14.28 -10.97
CA GLY A 10 1.57 14.48 -12.36
C GLY A 10 0.77 13.61 -13.34
N ARG A 11 0.15 14.23 -14.34
CA ARG A 11 -0.66 13.57 -15.37
C ARG A 11 0.22 13.01 -16.50
N GLY A 12 0.64 11.76 -16.35
CA GLY A 12 1.21 10.94 -17.42
C GLY A 12 1.53 9.58 -16.82
N VAL A 13 0.98 8.47 -17.37
CA VAL A 13 1.09 7.07 -16.88
C VAL A 13 1.59 7.02 -15.42
N GLY A 14 0.71 7.44 -14.50
CA GLY A 14 1.12 8.02 -13.22
C GLY A 14 1.67 6.98 -12.24
N MET A 15 2.98 6.96 -12.05
CA MET A 15 3.59 6.35 -10.87
C MET A 15 3.26 7.21 -9.65
N PHE A 16 2.55 6.64 -8.67
CA PHE A 16 2.38 7.26 -7.36
C PHE A 16 3.34 6.61 -6.36
N SER A 17 3.97 7.39 -5.49
CA SER A 17 4.80 6.84 -4.41
C SER A 17 3.95 6.67 -3.17
N VAL A 18 4.17 5.60 -2.41
CA VAL A 18 3.48 5.32 -1.14
C VAL A 18 4.51 5.41 -0.02
N SER A 19 4.21 6.21 1.00
CA SER A 19 5.01 6.36 2.20
C SER A 19 4.84 5.14 3.11
N GLN A 20 5.78 4.93 4.04
CA GLN A 20 5.69 3.80 4.97
C GLN A 20 4.43 3.86 5.85
N ASP A 21 4.02 5.07 6.27
CA ASP A 21 2.81 5.28 7.08
C ASP A 21 1.53 4.94 6.30
N GLU A 22 1.43 5.43 5.05
CA GLU A 22 0.33 5.10 4.13
C GLU A 22 0.25 3.59 3.87
N ALA A 23 1.40 2.94 3.64
CA ALA A 23 1.47 1.50 3.46
C ALA A 23 1.00 0.74 4.72
N ALA A 24 1.42 1.17 5.90
CA ALA A 24 1.01 0.57 7.17
C ALA A 24 -0.50 0.73 7.42
N ALA A 25 -1.08 1.89 7.11
CA ALA A 25 -2.52 2.12 7.23
C ALA A 25 -3.33 1.19 6.31
N ILE A 26 -2.91 1.07 5.05
CA ILE A 26 -3.55 0.19 4.05
C ILE A 26 -3.41 -1.29 4.46
N GLN A 27 -2.24 -1.69 4.96
CA GLN A 27 -2.01 -3.05 5.47
C GLN A 27 -2.90 -3.37 6.66
N ARG A 28 -3.00 -2.47 7.64
CA ARG A 28 -3.89 -2.65 8.80
C ARG A 28 -5.35 -2.79 8.38
N ALA A 29 -5.84 -1.90 7.50
CA ALA A 29 -7.19 -1.99 6.96
C ALA A 29 -7.46 -3.34 6.25
N PHE A 30 -6.46 -3.87 5.51
CA PHE A 30 -6.56 -5.17 4.86
C PHE A 30 -6.68 -6.32 5.89
N HIS A 31 -5.83 -6.31 6.92
CA HIS A 31 -5.81 -7.37 7.92
C HIS A 31 -7.03 -7.33 8.86
N GLU A 32 -7.51 -6.14 9.22
CA GLU A 32 -8.61 -5.96 10.17
C GLU A 32 -9.99 -6.05 9.51
N SER A 33 -10.12 -5.65 8.24
CA SER A 33 -11.44 -5.47 7.60
C SER A 33 -11.51 -5.97 6.15
N GLY A 34 -10.42 -6.51 5.61
CA GLY A 34 -10.38 -7.16 4.29
C GLY A 34 -10.06 -6.23 3.12
N GLU A 35 -10.08 -6.80 1.92
CA GLU A 35 -9.61 -6.17 0.67
C GLU A 35 -10.28 -4.83 0.37
N TRP A 36 -11.60 -4.74 0.49
CA TRP A 36 -12.34 -3.53 0.12
C TRP A 36 -12.19 -2.39 1.14
N ALA A 37 -11.97 -2.70 2.41
CA ALA A 37 -11.63 -1.68 3.41
C ALA A 37 -10.27 -1.06 3.11
N ALA A 38 -9.29 -1.87 2.71
CA ALA A 38 -7.99 -1.39 2.25
C ALA A 38 -8.07 -0.56 0.96
N VAL A 39 -9.00 -0.89 0.04
CA VAL A 39 -9.26 -0.06 -1.15
C VAL A 39 -9.85 1.31 -0.77
N VAL A 40 -10.75 1.36 0.21
CA VAL A 40 -11.27 2.63 0.73
C VAL A 40 -10.16 3.47 1.35
N GLU A 41 -9.30 2.84 2.16
CA GLU A 41 -8.15 3.52 2.76
C GLU A 41 -7.17 4.03 1.69
N LEU A 42 -6.83 3.19 0.70
CA LEU A 42 -6.00 3.58 -0.46
C LEU A 42 -6.59 4.82 -1.17
N ARG A 43 -7.92 4.86 -1.34
CA ARG A 43 -8.62 5.96 -2.02
C ARG A 43 -8.60 7.29 -1.26
N ARG A 44 -8.37 7.26 0.06
CA ARG A 44 -8.18 8.48 0.85
C ARG A 44 -6.87 9.18 0.51
N HIS A 45 -5.84 8.39 0.16
CA HIS A 45 -4.50 8.89 -0.18
C HIS A 45 -4.33 9.11 -1.68
N PHE A 46 -4.89 8.22 -2.50
CA PHE A 46 -4.76 8.22 -3.95
C PHE A 46 -6.15 8.08 -4.61
N PRO A 47 -6.66 9.10 -5.33
CA PRO A 47 -7.99 9.06 -5.94
C PRO A 47 -8.05 8.13 -7.17
N ILE A 48 -7.91 6.82 -6.95
CA ILE A 48 -7.96 5.76 -7.98
C ILE A 48 -9.41 5.30 -8.14
N GLN A 49 -10.03 5.68 -9.25
CA GLN A 49 -11.43 5.35 -9.54
C GLN A 49 -11.62 3.90 -10.01
N ASP A 50 -10.64 3.36 -10.75
CA ASP A 50 -10.73 2.00 -11.27
C ASP A 50 -10.54 0.97 -10.15
N ASN A 51 -11.51 0.07 -10.01
CA ASN A 51 -11.52 -0.95 -8.96
C ASN A 51 -10.39 -1.96 -9.14
N VAL A 52 -10.07 -2.35 -10.37
CA VAL A 52 -9.07 -3.37 -10.67
C VAL A 52 -7.67 -2.85 -10.31
N ASN A 53 -7.37 -1.62 -10.71
CA ASN A 53 -6.11 -0.94 -10.40
C ASN A 53 -5.97 -0.66 -8.90
N ALA A 54 -7.05 -0.24 -8.23
CA ALA A 54 -7.03 -0.05 -6.78
C ALA A 54 -6.75 -1.37 -6.04
N LEU A 55 -7.38 -2.46 -6.46
CA LEU A 55 -7.16 -3.78 -5.86
C LEU A 55 -5.73 -4.28 -6.11
N ASN A 56 -5.20 -4.09 -7.32
CA ASN A 56 -3.82 -4.43 -7.66
C ASN A 56 -2.81 -3.64 -6.82
N ALA A 57 -3.05 -2.35 -6.61
CA ALA A 57 -2.24 -1.50 -5.74
C ALA A 57 -2.27 -1.99 -4.28
N VAL A 58 -3.45 -2.27 -3.72
CA VAL A 58 -3.59 -2.84 -2.36
C VAL A 58 -2.78 -4.14 -2.23
N ARG A 59 -2.92 -5.06 -3.17
CA ARG A 59 -2.20 -6.34 -3.15
C ARG A 59 -0.69 -6.17 -3.25
N ALA A 60 -0.21 -5.21 -4.03
CA ALA A 60 1.22 -4.87 -4.08
C ALA A 60 1.72 -4.33 -2.72
N ILE A 61 0.97 -3.41 -2.11
CA ILE A 61 1.31 -2.78 -0.82
C ILE A 61 1.33 -3.81 0.32
N VAL A 62 0.35 -4.71 0.36
CA VAL A 62 0.28 -5.78 1.37
C VAL A 62 1.45 -6.74 1.23
N ARG A 63 1.92 -7.00 0.00
CA ARG A 63 3.10 -7.85 -0.24
C ARG A 63 4.40 -7.24 0.29
N TRP A 64 4.53 -5.91 0.36
CA TRP A 64 5.70 -5.27 0.97
C TRP A 64 5.78 -5.51 2.48
N ALA A 65 4.65 -5.73 3.14
CA ALA A 65 4.59 -6.02 4.58
C ALA A 65 5.17 -7.40 4.92
N ARG A 66 5.22 -8.31 3.95
CA ARG A 66 5.86 -9.61 4.13
C ARG A 66 7.37 -9.38 4.03
N PRO A 67 8.14 -9.40 5.13
CA PRO A 67 9.59 -9.43 5.00
C PRO A 67 9.96 -10.62 4.10
N PRO A 68 10.97 -10.50 3.24
CA PRO A 68 11.53 -11.69 2.58
C PRO A 68 11.84 -12.65 3.72
N HIS A 69 11.22 -13.83 3.68
CA HIS A 69 11.43 -14.88 4.67
C HIS A 69 12.94 -15.02 4.83
N ALA A 70 13.48 -14.65 6.00
CA ALA A 70 14.84 -15.01 6.33
C ALA A 70 14.85 -16.54 6.24
N ALA A 71 15.46 -17.07 5.17
CA ALA A 71 15.62 -18.49 5.01
C ALA A 71 16.16 -19.03 6.33
N PRO A 72 15.60 -20.13 6.88
CA PRO A 72 16.17 -20.72 8.08
C PRO A 72 17.65 -20.92 7.79
N ALA A 73 18.51 -20.38 8.67
CA ALA A 73 19.94 -20.55 8.54
C ALA A 73 20.22 -22.05 8.45
N ASP A 74 20.52 -22.50 7.25
CA ASP A 74 21.01 -23.84 6.98
C ASP A 74 22.21 -24.00 7.90
N THR A 75 22.03 -24.80 8.95
CA THR A 75 23.08 -25.10 9.90
C THR A 75 23.76 -26.33 9.29
N PRO A 76 24.93 -26.19 8.65
CA PRO A 76 25.61 -27.36 8.11
C PRO A 76 26.01 -28.26 9.29
N VAL A 77 25.53 -29.50 9.25
CA VAL A 77 25.98 -30.60 10.11
C VAL A 77 27.22 -31.27 9.54
#